data_AF-A0A0G0YSV7-F1
#
_entry.id   AF-A0A0G0YSV7-F1
#
_cell.length_a   1.000
_cell.length_b   1.000
_cell.length_c   1.000
_cell.angle_alpha   90.00
_cell.angle_beta   90.00
_cell.angle_gamma   90.00
#
_symmetry.space_group_name_H-M   'P 1'
#
loop_
_entity.id
_entity.type
_entity.pdbx_description
1 polymer ?
#
loop_
_entity_poly.entity_id
_entity_poly.type
_entity_poly.pdbx_seq_one_letter_code
_entity_poly.pdbx_strand_id
1 'polypeptide(L)'
;MLNKAKHQLLMTQILKEIYSDIEISSTLGFKGGTCAYFFYHLPRFSVDLDFDLIQPKLADKQAVFDKIENILKKFGTIKEQQIKRWTIFFLLSYGDEEHNIKIEISTRENNNKYEPKEYLGIAMFGAKKETLFANKLAALIGRKNIAMRDVYDVYYFAKNSWEIDEEVLKFWTGRRLKEQLKKCLETVEKINDRDILRGLGEVNIFIVCLAMIAILLVVSVLPITRLFGGQAGNFKILTVLSGSMEPEIHTGSIVAIKSAMEYKIGDIITFGKISKTQTPTTHRIFEIKDNNGQKIYITKGDANNSPDMQEVLGSEIAGKVIFTAPYVGYAVDFAKKPFGFMLIIVIPAAAIIFDEVRKIKAEVVRLREKNHEL
;
A
#
# COMPACT_ATOMS: atom_id res chain seq x y z
N MET A 1 -2.26 -6.52 13.13
CA MET A 1 -3.63 -6.93 12.74
C MET A 1 -4.59 -6.59 13.87
N LEU A 2 -5.77 -6.05 13.55
CA LEU A 2 -6.79 -5.64 14.53
C LEU A 2 -7.23 -6.80 15.43
N ASN A 3 -6.98 -6.70 16.74
CA ASN A 3 -7.53 -7.66 17.71
C ASN A 3 -9.05 -7.46 17.83
N LYS A 4 -9.82 -8.29 17.11
CA LYS A 4 -11.29 -8.22 17.04
C LYS A 4 -11.96 -8.31 18.40
N ALA A 5 -11.49 -9.19 19.28
CA ALA A 5 -12.05 -9.37 20.62
C ALA A 5 -11.83 -8.13 21.49
N LYS A 6 -10.60 -7.57 21.49
CA LYS A 6 -10.29 -6.32 22.21
C LYS A 6 -11.11 -5.15 21.66
N HIS A 7 -11.23 -5.04 20.34
CA HIS A 7 -11.99 -3.97 19.70
C HIS A 7 -13.50 -4.08 20.01
N GLN A 8 -14.06 -5.28 19.93
CA GLN A 8 -15.45 -5.54 20.31
C GLN A 8 -15.71 -5.24 21.78
N LEU A 9 -14.83 -5.69 22.68
CA LEU A 9 -14.94 -5.41 24.11
C LEU A 9 -14.98 -3.89 24.38
N LEU A 10 -14.09 -3.13 23.73
CA LEU A 10 -14.04 -1.69 23.90
C LEU A 10 -15.30 -1.00 23.37
N MET A 11 -15.80 -1.40 22.19
CA MET A 11 -17.08 -0.91 21.66
C MET A 11 -18.23 -1.19 22.64
N THR A 12 -18.29 -2.40 23.22
CA THR A 12 -19.31 -2.75 24.21
C THR A 12 -19.19 -1.90 25.48
N GLN A 13 -17.98 -1.64 25.97
CA GLN A 13 -17.76 -0.78 27.14
C GLN A 13 -18.15 0.68 26.87
N ILE A 14 -17.85 1.20 25.67
CA ILE A 14 -18.28 2.55 25.27
C ILE A 14 -19.81 2.62 25.22
N LEU A 15 -20.47 1.63 24.59
CA LEU A 15 -21.94 1.56 24.57
C LEU A 15 -22.53 1.50 25.98
N LYS A 16 -21.91 0.73 26.89
CA LYS A 16 -22.32 0.67 28.29
C LYS A 16 -22.32 2.04 28.94
N GLU A 17 -21.22 2.79 28.85
CA GLU A 17 -21.13 4.11 29.47
C GLU A 17 -22.12 5.11 28.84
N ILE A 18 -22.28 5.07 27.51
CA ILE A 18 -23.24 5.94 26.80
C ILE A 18 -24.68 5.68 27.28
N TYR A 19 -25.08 4.41 27.36
CA TYR A 19 -26.45 4.04 27.74
C TYR A 19 -26.68 3.98 29.26
N SER A 20 -25.62 4.13 30.07
CA SER A 20 -25.73 4.32 31.52
C SER A 20 -25.86 5.80 31.90
N ASP A 21 -25.55 6.73 31.00
CA ASP A 21 -25.69 8.17 31.24
C ASP A 21 -27.16 8.61 31.11
N ILE A 22 -27.70 9.21 32.17
CA ILE A 22 -29.12 9.56 32.31
C ILE A 22 -29.53 10.65 31.30
N GLU A 23 -28.61 11.52 30.91
CA GLU A 23 -28.91 12.69 30.07
C GLU A 23 -28.93 12.30 28.58
N ILE A 24 -28.01 11.44 28.13
CA ILE A 24 -27.85 11.13 26.71
C ILE A 24 -28.44 9.77 26.28
N SER A 25 -28.61 8.81 27.20
CA SER A 25 -29.07 7.44 26.86
C SER A 25 -30.40 7.39 26.11
N SER A 26 -31.36 8.24 26.48
CA SER A 26 -32.68 8.32 25.84
C SER A 26 -32.70 9.14 24.54
N THR A 27 -31.64 9.89 24.28
CA THR A 27 -31.52 10.77 23.10
C THR A 27 -30.85 10.09 21.92
N LEU A 28 -30.14 8.98 22.15
CA LEU A 28 -29.30 8.30 21.18
C LEU A 28 -29.90 6.97 20.73
N GLY A 29 -30.13 6.86 19.42
CA GLY A 29 -30.53 5.62 18.77
C GLY A 29 -29.33 4.94 18.11
N PHE A 30 -28.95 3.75 18.58
CA PHE A 30 -27.83 2.99 18.03
C PHE A 30 -28.24 2.29 16.73
N LYS A 31 -27.40 2.41 15.70
CA LYS A 31 -27.71 1.94 14.34
C LYS A 31 -26.48 1.43 13.59
N GLY A 32 -26.63 1.24 12.28
CA GLY A 32 -25.54 0.91 11.39
C GLY A 32 -25.14 -0.57 11.42
N GLY A 33 -23.96 -0.87 10.87
CA GLY A 33 -23.48 -2.26 10.74
C GLY A 33 -23.20 -2.93 12.08
N THR A 34 -22.75 -2.16 13.07
CA THR A 34 -22.40 -2.69 14.40
C THR A 34 -23.65 -3.01 15.24
N CYS A 35 -24.73 -2.24 15.07
CA CYS A 35 -26.04 -2.60 15.63
C CYS A 35 -26.52 -3.94 15.06
N ALA A 36 -26.40 -4.15 13.74
CA ALA A 36 -26.75 -5.44 13.12
C ALA A 36 -25.83 -6.58 13.57
N TYR A 37 -24.54 -6.29 13.79
CA TYR A 37 -23.57 -7.24 14.32
C TYR A 37 -23.91 -7.71 15.74
N PHE A 38 -24.23 -6.78 16.65
CA PHE A 38 -24.51 -7.10 18.05
C PHE A 38 -25.89 -7.74 18.28
N PHE A 39 -26.95 -7.23 17.64
CA PHE A 39 -28.32 -7.68 17.95
C PHE A 39 -28.90 -8.68 16.97
N TYR A 40 -28.35 -8.74 15.75
CA TYR A 40 -28.97 -9.49 14.66
C TYR A 40 -27.99 -10.41 13.95
N HIS A 41 -26.86 -10.73 14.60
CA HIS A 41 -25.88 -11.75 14.19
C HIS A 41 -25.32 -11.59 12.77
N LEU A 42 -25.14 -10.35 12.30
CA LEU A 42 -24.50 -10.07 11.00
C LEU A 42 -23.12 -10.77 10.93
N PRO A 43 -22.87 -11.70 9.99
CA PRO A 43 -21.68 -12.57 10.03
C PRO A 43 -20.43 -11.91 9.39
N ARG A 44 -20.22 -10.62 9.68
CA ARG A 44 -18.98 -9.92 9.38
C ARG A 44 -18.63 -8.98 10.53
N PHE A 45 -17.33 -8.77 10.74
CA PHE A 45 -16.89 -7.83 11.76
C PHE A 45 -17.22 -6.38 11.36
N SER A 46 -17.64 -5.58 12.33
CA SER A 46 -17.93 -4.15 12.18
C SER A 46 -17.11 -3.38 13.21
N VAL A 47 -16.62 -2.19 12.83
CA VAL A 47 -15.57 -1.47 13.57
C VAL A 47 -15.97 -0.06 14.04
N ASP A 48 -17.12 0.41 13.58
CA ASP A 48 -17.60 1.78 13.80
C ASP A 48 -18.78 1.76 14.80
N LEU A 49 -18.99 2.84 15.56
CA LEU A 49 -20.20 3.05 16.35
C LEU A 49 -21.02 4.19 15.74
N ASP A 50 -22.18 3.85 15.18
CA ASP A 50 -23.07 4.80 14.50
C ASP A 50 -24.35 5.03 15.31
N PHE A 51 -24.72 6.28 15.51
CA PHE A 51 -25.92 6.69 16.22
C PHE A 51 -26.72 7.73 15.43
N ASP A 52 -27.99 7.89 15.76
CA ASP A 52 -28.76 9.11 15.50
C ASP A 52 -29.12 9.80 16.81
N LEU A 53 -29.21 11.13 16.77
CA LEU A 53 -30.07 11.84 17.70
C LEU A 53 -31.53 11.54 17.34
N ILE A 54 -32.29 10.97 18.28
CA ILE A 54 -33.70 10.59 18.07
C ILE A 54 -34.56 11.84 17.85
N GLN A 55 -34.28 12.92 18.59
CA GLN A 55 -34.99 14.20 18.47
C GLN A 55 -33.99 15.36 18.27
N PRO A 56 -33.37 15.49 17.09
CA PRO A 56 -32.25 16.40 16.87
C PRO A 56 -32.60 17.89 17.00
N LYS A 57 -33.89 18.23 16.87
CA LYS A 57 -34.42 19.60 17.07
C LYS A 57 -34.47 20.01 18.55
N LEU A 58 -34.62 19.04 19.44
CA LEU A 58 -34.76 19.26 20.89
C LEU A 58 -33.46 18.96 21.64
N ALA A 59 -32.54 18.24 21.00
CA ALA A 59 -31.25 17.89 21.58
C ALA A 59 -30.27 19.07 21.57
N ASP A 60 -29.63 19.31 22.71
CA ASP A 60 -28.44 20.15 22.79
C ASP A 60 -27.23 19.38 22.26
N LYS A 61 -26.81 19.75 21.04
CA LYS A 61 -25.67 19.11 20.36
C LYS A 61 -24.36 19.28 21.12
N GLN A 62 -24.17 20.42 21.79
CA GLN A 62 -22.95 20.68 22.54
C GLN A 62 -22.91 19.84 23.80
N ALA A 63 -24.03 19.76 24.54
CA ALA A 63 -24.13 18.90 25.71
C ALA A 63 -23.86 17.42 25.37
N VAL A 64 -24.42 16.91 24.27
CA VAL A 64 -24.15 15.54 23.80
C VAL A 64 -22.68 15.37 23.42
N PHE A 65 -22.08 16.34 22.72
CA PHE A 65 -20.66 16.31 22.37
C PHE A 65 -19.78 16.22 23.62
N ASP A 66 -19.98 17.10 24.60
CA ASP A 66 -19.15 17.18 25.81
C ASP A 66 -19.26 15.88 26.64
N LYS A 67 -20.47 15.31 26.75
CA LYS A 67 -20.70 14.04 27.45
C LYS A 67 -20.00 12.87 26.76
N ILE A 68 -20.14 12.76 25.44
CA ILE A 68 -19.48 11.71 24.66
C ILE A 68 -17.96 11.87 24.75
N GLU A 69 -17.43 13.09 24.63
CA GLU A 69 -16.00 13.36 24.79
C GLU A 69 -15.49 12.86 26.16
N ASN A 70 -16.19 13.20 27.25
CA ASN A 70 -15.83 12.78 28.60
C ASN A 70 -15.89 11.26 28.79
N ILE A 71 -16.85 10.57 28.17
CA ILE A 71 -16.92 9.11 28.18
C ILE A 71 -15.73 8.53 27.41
N LEU A 72 -15.46 9.00 26.20
CA LEU A 72 -14.42 8.45 25.32
C LEU A 72 -13.00 8.63 25.89
N LYS A 73 -12.75 9.72 26.62
CA LYS A 73 -11.47 9.96 27.33
C LYS A 73 -11.11 8.86 28.34
N LYS A 74 -12.09 8.09 28.84
CA LYS A 74 -11.84 6.94 29.74
C LYS A 74 -11.24 5.73 29.01
N PHE A 75 -11.38 5.67 27.69
CA PHE A 75 -11.10 4.48 26.88
C PHE A 75 -9.88 4.62 25.96
N GLY A 76 -9.33 5.83 25.83
CA GLY A 76 -8.18 6.09 24.98
C GLY A 76 -7.96 7.57 24.69
N THR A 77 -7.13 7.84 23.69
CA THR A 77 -6.81 9.19 23.22
C THR A 77 -7.68 9.55 22.02
N ILE A 78 -8.40 10.67 22.10
CA ILE A 78 -9.19 11.19 20.99
C ILE A 78 -8.24 11.85 19.98
N LYS A 79 -8.11 11.27 18.79
CA LYS A 79 -7.25 11.78 17.70
C LYS A 79 -7.90 12.91 16.92
N GLU A 80 -9.23 12.83 16.74
CA GLU A 80 -10.01 13.82 16.03
C GLU A 80 -11.38 13.92 16.69
N GLN A 81 -11.87 15.14 16.85
CA GLN A 81 -13.23 15.42 17.30
C GLN A 81 -13.76 16.69 16.63
N GLN A 82 -15.02 16.66 16.22
CA GLN A 82 -15.64 17.80 15.55
C GLN A 82 -17.16 17.70 15.55
N ILE A 83 -17.82 18.85 15.67
CA ILE A 83 -19.24 19.00 15.37
C ILE A 83 -19.37 19.52 13.94
N LYS A 84 -19.81 18.66 13.02
CA LYS A 84 -20.16 19.02 11.65
C LYS A 84 -21.62 19.45 11.58
N ARG A 85 -22.03 20.04 10.44
CA ARG A 85 -23.43 20.45 10.19
C ARG A 85 -24.47 19.36 10.50
N TRP A 86 -24.14 18.11 10.20
CA TRP A 86 -25.06 16.97 10.28
C TRP A 86 -24.57 15.81 11.14
N THR A 87 -23.41 15.95 11.79
CA THR A 87 -22.74 14.83 12.45
C THR A 87 -21.86 15.33 13.58
N ILE A 88 -21.99 14.74 14.77
CA ILE A 88 -20.97 14.81 15.80
C ILE A 88 -20.03 13.63 15.57
N PHE A 89 -18.73 13.90 15.48
CA PHE A 89 -17.72 12.93 15.07
C PHE A 89 -16.59 12.84 16.09
N PHE A 90 -16.18 11.62 16.41
CA PHE A 90 -14.98 11.32 17.18
C PHE A 90 -14.18 10.17 16.55
N LEU A 91 -12.86 10.27 16.62
CA LEU A 91 -11.92 9.20 16.30
C LEU A 91 -11.11 8.85 17.54
N LEU A 92 -11.47 7.77 18.22
CA LEU A 92 -10.82 7.31 19.46
C LEU A 92 -9.72 6.32 19.13
N SER A 93 -8.50 6.54 19.63
CA SER A 93 -7.38 5.59 19.57
C SER A 93 -7.13 4.96 20.94
N TYR A 94 -6.99 3.64 20.97
CA TYR A 94 -6.90 2.86 22.22
C TYR A 94 -5.67 1.93 22.28
N GLY A 95 -4.62 2.26 21.52
CA GLY A 95 -3.33 1.55 21.48
C GLY A 95 -2.37 2.09 20.42
N ASP A 96 -1.13 1.61 20.44
CA ASP A 96 0.01 2.19 19.69
C ASP A 96 0.03 1.87 18.19
N GLU A 97 -0.75 0.89 17.72
CA GLU A 97 -0.85 0.52 16.31
C GLU A 97 -2.26 0.80 15.78
N GLU A 98 -2.44 1.88 14.99
CA GLU A 98 -3.53 2.22 14.03
C GLU A 98 -5.00 1.85 14.33
N HIS A 99 -5.33 1.37 15.53
CA HIS A 99 -6.64 0.85 15.87
C HIS A 99 -7.46 1.97 16.47
N ASN A 100 -8.36 2.50 15.65
CA ASN A 100 -9.26 3.56 16.04
C ASN A 100 -10.70 3.05 16.02
N ILE A 101 -11.51 3.49 16.99
CA ILE A 101 -12.97 3.38 16.93
C ILE A 101 -13.47 4.71 16.41
N LYS A 102 -14.23 4.66 15.32
CA LYS A 102 -14.92 5.82 14.78
C LYS A 102 -16.31 5.89 15.41
N ILE A 103 -16.65 7.02 16.01
CA ILE A 103 -17.96 7.26 16.60
C ILE A 103 -18.63 8.39 15.81
N GLU A 104 -19.78 8.10 15.22
CA GLU A 104 -20.57 9.04 14.42
C GLU A 104 -21.99 9.15 14.98
N ILE A 105 -22.41 10.36 15.34
CA ILE A 105 -23.77 10.64 15.78
C ILE A 105 -24.38 11.58 14.76
N SER A 106 -25.31 11.06 13.96
CA SER A 106 -26.02 11.87 12.96
C SER A 106 -27.02 12.79 13.65
N THR A 107 -26.96 14.07 13.31
CA THR A 107 -27.86 15.12 13.81
C THR A 107 -28.91 15.50 12.77
N ARG A 108 -29.14 14.64 11.79
CA ARG A 108 -30.17 14.84 10.75
C ARG A 108 -31.52 14.42 11.30
N GLU A 109 -32.57 15.11 10.86
CA GLU A 109 -33.91 14.58 11.01
C GLU A 109 -33.99 13.21 10.32
N ASN A 110 -34.66 12.29 10.99
CA ASN A 110 -34.84 10.93 10.54
C ASN A 110 -36.17 10.42 11.11
N ASN A 111 -36.72 9.40 10.47
CA ASN A 111 -37.89 8.67 10.93
C ASN A 111 -37.54 7.23 11.32
N ASN A 112 -36.27 6.98 11.66
CA ASN A 112 -35.80 5.67 12.06
C ASN A 112 -36.55 5.20 13.31
N LYS A 113 -36.92 3.91 13.34
CA LYS A 113 -37.62 3.30 14.47
C LYS A 113 -36.61 2.55 15.34
N TYR A 114 -36.67 2.82 16.64
CA TYR A 114 -35.82 2.21 17.66
C TYR A 114 -36.67 1.38 18.62
N GLU A 115 -36.05 0.35 19.21
CA GLU A 115 -36.66 -0.46 20.26
C GLU A 115 -35.63 -0.78 21.34
N PRO A 116 -36.05 -0.99 22.60
CA PRO A 116 -35.15 -1.48 23.63
C PRO A 116 -34.55 -2.82 23.21
N LYS A 117 -33.23 -2.90 23.24
CA LYS A 117 -32.43 -4.10 22.98
C LYS A 117 -31.44 -4.30 24.11
N GLU A 118 -31.19 -5.56 24.44
CA GLU A 118 -30.23 -5.93 25.47
C GLU A 118 -29.04 -6.65 24.84
N TYR A 119 -27.83 -6.21 25.16
CA TYR A 119 -26.59 -6.88 24.78
C TYR A 119 -25.70 -7.01 26.01
N LEU A 120 -25.41 -8.25 26.43
CA LEU A 120 -24.59 -8.55 27.61
C LEU A 120 -25.06 -7.79 28.88
N GLY A 121 -26.37 -7.73 29.12
CA GLY A 121 -26.96 -7.04 30.27
C GLY A 121 -27.10 -5.52 30.14
N ILE A 122 -26.74 -4.94 28.98
CA ILE A 122 -26.81 -3.50 28.73
C ILE A 122 -28.05 -3.23 27.87
N ALA A 123 -29.04 -2.54 28.44
CA ALA A 123 -30.21 -2.07 27.71
C ALA A 123 -29.88 -0.80 26.92
N MET A 124 -30.25 -0.77 25.64
CA MET A 124 -30.04 0.37 24.76
C MET A 124 -31.14 0.49 23.69
N PHE A 125 -31.33 1.69 23.14
CA PHE A 125 -32.23 1.91 22.01
C PHE A 125 -31.56 1.50 20.70
N GLY A 126 -31.80 0.27 20.26
CA GLY A 126 -31.28 -0.27 18.99
C GLY A 126 -32.28 -0.06 17.85
N ALA A 127 -31.78 0.26 16.65
CA ALA A 127 -32.61 0.38 15.46
C ALA A 127 -33.24 -0.97 15.08
N LYS A 128 -34.54 -0.94 14.74
CA LYS A 128 -35.27 -2.15 14.29
C LYS A 128 -34.67 -2.73 13.01
N LYS A 129 -34.85 -4.03 12.78
CA LYS A 129 -34.37 -4.74 11.57
C LYS A 129 -34.82 -4.04 10.29
N GLU A 130 -36.09 -3.65 10.23
CA GLU A 130 -36.74 -3.07 9.05
C GLU A 130 -36.20 -1.68 8.74
N THR A 131 -35.88 -0.93 9.81
CA THR A 131 -35.20 0.38 9.73
C THR A 131 -33.76 0.22 9.26
N LEU A 132 -33.01 -0.76 9.76
CA LEU A 132 -31.64 -1.03 9.31
C LEU A 132 -31.61 -1.41 7.83
N PHE A 133 -32.56 -2.23 7.38
CA PHE A 133 -32.65 -2.64 6.00
C PHE A 133 -32.99 -1.46 5.07
N ALA A 134 -33.99 -0.65 5.43
CA ALA A 134 -34.33 0.57 4.69
C ALA A 134 -33.13 1.52 4.56
N ASN A 135 -32.39 1.75 5.65
CA ASN A 135 -31.20 2.60 5.65
C ASN A 135 -30.09 2.06 4.73
N LYS A 136 -29.86 0.74 4.69
CA LYS A 136 -28.87 0.14 3.79
C LYS A 136 -29.26 0.25 2.32
N LEU A 137 -30.53 0.03 1.99
CA LEU A 137 -31.04 0.23 0.63
C LEU A 137 -30.95 1.69 0.17
N ALA A 138 -31.18 2.65 1.08
CA ALA A 138 -30.99 4.07 0.78
C ALA A 138 -29.50 4.39 0.52
N ALA A 139 -28.61 3.86 1.35
CA ALA A 139 -27.17 4.12 1.26
C ALA A 139 -26.50 3.48 0.02
N LEU A 140 -27.03 2.36 -0.49
CA LEU A 140 -26.43 1.61 -1.60
C LEU A 140 -26.29 2.45 -2.88
N ILE A 141 -27.27 3.32 -3.15
CA ILE A 141 -27.29 4.21 -4.33
C ILE A 141 -26.66 5.57 -4.02
N GLY A 142 -26.73 6.02 -2.77
CA GLY A 142 -26.34 7.37 -2.38
C GLY A 142 -24.83 7.65 -2.40
N ARG A 143 -23.98 6.65 -2.63
CA ARG A 143 -22.52 6.79 -2.60
C ARG A 143 -21.93 6.89 -4.01
N LYS A 144 -20.94 7.77 -4.18
CA LYS A 144 -20.15 7.88 -5.42
C LYS A 144 -19.42 6.57 -5.75
N ASN A 145 -18.93 5.87 -4.73
CA ASN A 145 -18.30 4.56 -4.83
C ASN A 145 -19.09 3.56 -3.97
N ILE A 146 -19.46 2.42 -4.56
CA ILE A 146 -20.15 1.35 -3.84
C ILE A 146 -19.20 0.73 -2.83
N ALA A 147 -19.65 0.61 -1.58
CA ALA A 147 -18.91 -0.11 -0.56
C ALA A 147 -19.42 -1.55 -0.49
N MET A 148 -18.54 -2.53 -0.73
CA MET A 148 -18.93 -3.95 -0.80
C MET A 148 -19.52 -4.48 0.51
N ARG A 149 -19.14 -3.89 1.66
CA ARG A 149 -19.77 -4.19 2.96
C ARG A 149 -21.27 -3.89 3.00
N ASP A 150 -21.73 -2.86 2.28
CA ASP A 150 -23.16 -2.52 2.24
C ASP A 150 -23.93 -3.47 1.32
N VAL A 151 -23.32 -3.89 0.21
CA VAL A 151 -23.87 -4.95 -0.67
C VAL A 151 -24.05 -6.24 0.12
N TYR A 152 -23.02 -6.62 0.89
CA TYR A 152 -23.07 -7.79 1.76
C TYR A 152 -24.19 -7.70 2.82
N ASP A 153 -24.33 -6.55 3.48
CA ASP A 153 -25.38 -6.35 4.48
C ASP A 153 -26.78 -6.45 3.87
N VAL A 154 -26.99 -5.84 2.70
CA VAL A 154 -28.25 -5.94 1.94
C VAL A 154 -28.57 -7.39 1.57
N TYR A 155 -27.58 -8.13 1.06
CA TYR A 155 -27.72 -9.56 0.79
C TYR A 155 -28.12 -10.34 2.05
N TYR A 156 -27.42 -10.10 3.17
CA TYR A 156 -27.70 -10.80 4.43
C TYR A 156 -29.11 -10.50 4.94
N PHE A 157 -29.55 -9.24 4.92
CA PHE A 157 -30.89 -8.84 5.36
C PHE A 157 -31.98 -9.46 4.47
N ALA A 158 -31.80 -9.43 3.14
CA ALA A 158 -32.72 -10.04 2.18
C ALA A 158 -32.79 -11.57 2.34
N LYS A 159 -31.63 -12.23 2.50
CA LYS A 159 -31.55 -13.69 2.68
C LYS A 159 -32.27 -14.17 3.94
N ASN A 160 -32.26 -13.36 4.99
CA ASN A 160 -32.95 -13.66 6.24
C ASN A 160 -34.39 -13.12 6.27
N SER A 161 -34.94 -12.71 5.12
CA SER A 161 -36.33 -12.25 4.97
C SER A 161 -36.70 -11.12 5.93
N TRP A 162 -35.77 -10.18 6.18
CA TRP A 162 -36.10 -8.99 6.96
C TRP A 162 -37.11 -8.13 6.19
N GLU A 163 -38.13 -7.64 6.89
CA GLU A 163 -39.05 -6.66 6.32
C GLU A 163 -38.31 -5.33 6.07
N ILE A 164 -38.90 -4.47 5.25
CA ILE A 164 -38.32 -3.15 4.90
C ILE A 164 -39.30 -2.08 5.35
N ASP A 165 -38.82 -1.14 6.16
CA ASP A 165 -39.63 0.01 6.55
C ASP A 165 -39.75 0.98 5.37
N GLU A 166 -40.90 0.93 4.67
CA GLU A 166 -41.15 1.77 3.49
C GLU A 166 -41.21 3.26 3.82
N GLU A 167 -41.64 3.63 5.03
CA GLU A 167 -41.71 5.03 5.44
C GLU A 167 -40.30 5.58 5.62
N VAL A 168 -39.41 4.82 6.27
CA VAL A 168 -37.99 5.16 6.42
C VAL A 168 -37.31 5.27 5.07
N LEU A 169 -37.53 4.28 4.21
CA LEU A 169 -36.93 4.26 2.88
C LEU A 169 -37.38 5.46 2.04
N LYS A 170 -38.68 5.78 2.07
CA LYS A 170 -39.25 6.91 1.32
C LYS A 170 -38.77 8.25 1.85
N PHE A 171 -38.61 8.40 3.16
CA PHE A 171 -38.07 9.62 3.77
C PHE A 171 -36.66 9.94 3.24
N TRP A 172 -35.78 8.94 3.20
CA TRP A 172 -34.39 9.15 2.74
C TRP A 172 -34.24 9.28 1.23
N THR A 173 -35.05 8.55 0.46
CA THR A 173 -34.85 8.42 -0.99
C THR A 173 -35.83 9.24 -1.83
N GLY A 174 -36.94 9.67 -1.24
CA GLY A 174 -38.09 10.25 -1.95
C GLY A 174 -38.84 9.26 -2.85
N ARG A 175 -38.49 7.97 -2.82
CA ARG A 175 -38.99 6.94 -3.76
C ARG A 175 -39.85 5.91 -3.06
N ARG A 176 -40.70 5.24 -3.83
CA ARG A 176 -41.42 4.05 -3.36
C ARG A 176 -40.48 2.84 -3.31
N LEU A 177 -40.82 1.84 -2.51
CA LEU A 177 -40.03 0.62 -2.34
C LEU A 177 -39.66 -0.03 -3.69
N LYS A 178 -40.65 -0.27 -4.56
CA LYS A 178 -40.43 -0.89 -5.87
C LYS A 178 -39.43 -0.13 -6.74
N GLU A 179 -39.52 1.20 -6.76
CA GLU A 179 -38.62 2.05 -7.55
C GLU A 179 -37.18 2.01 -7.00
N GLN A 180 -37.05 2.03 -5.67
CA GLN A 180 -35.75 1.97 -5.02
C GLN A 180 -35.10 0.60 -5.21
N LEU A 181 -35.85 -0.49 -5.05
CA LEU A 181 -35.37 -1.85 -5.30
C LEU A 181 -34.90 -2.02 -6.74
N LYS A 182 -35.67 -1.52 -7.73
CA LYS A 182 -35.27 -1.56 -9.14
C LYS A 182 -33.91 -0.88 -9.36
N LYS A 183 -33.70 0.30 -8.79
CA LYS A 183 -32.43 1.02 -8.92
C LYS A 183 -31.29 0.35 -8.14
N CYS A 184 -31.56 -0.26 -7.00
CA CYS A 184 -30.58 -1.06 -6.27
C CYS A 184 -30.12 -2.25 -7.13
N LEU A 185 -31.06 -2.96 -7.77
CA LEU A 185 -30.74 -4.06 -8.70
C LEU A 185 -29.87 -3.59 -9.86
N GLU A 186 -30.28 -2.53 -10.56
CA GLU A 186 -29.50 -1.93 -11.66
C GLU A 186 -28.08 -1.50 -11.22
N THR A 187 -27.91 -1.13 -9.94
CA THR A 187 -26.62 -0.73 -9.37
C THR A 187 -25.75 -1.96 -9.06
N VAL A 188 -26.34 -3.00 -8.48
CA VAL A 188 -25.64 -4.24 -8.13
C VAL A 188 -25.23 -5.03 -9.37
N GLU A 189 -26.09 -5.08 -10.40
CA GLU A 189 -25.81 -5.76 -11.67
C GLU A 189 -24.62 -5.16 -12.44
N LYS A 190 -24.28 -3.89 -12.17
CA LYS A 190 -23.11 -3.22 -12.78
C LYS A 190 -21.80 -3.51 -12.05
N ILE A 191 -21.84 -4.17 -10.90
CA ILE A 191 -20.64 -4.50 -10.14
C ILE A 191 -19.94 -5.68 -10.81
N ASN A 192 -18.68 -5.51 -11.20
CA ASN A 192 -17.88 -6.63 -11.71
C ASN A 192 -17.49 -7.58 -10.57
N ASP A 193 -17.45 -8.88 -10.83
CA ASP A 193 -17.04 -9.89 -9.84
C ASP A 193 -15.66 -9.63 -9.24
N ARG A 194 -14.74 -9.08 -10.05
CA ARG A 194 -13.37 -8.71 -9.63
C ARG A 194 -13.37 -7.59 -8.59
N ASP A 195 -14.45 -6.80 -8.54
CA ASP A 195 -14.58 -5.64 -7.68
C ASP A 195 -15.21 -6.00 -6.33
N ILE A 196 -15.77 -7.21 -6.17
CA ILE A 196 -16.40 -7.69 -4.93
C ILE A 196 -15.38 -7.73 -3.78
N LEU A 197 -14.12 -8.03 -4.07
CA LEU A 197 -13.05 -8.07 -3.09
C LEU A 197 -12.38 -6.70 -2.87
N ARG A 198 -12.79 -5.63 -3.59
CA ARG A 198 -12.25 -4.28 -3.37
C ARG A 198 -12.62 -3.79 -1.99
N GLY A 199 -11.60 -3.45 -1.20
CA GLY A 199 -11.75 -2.98 0.19
C GLY A 199 -11.37 -4.01 1.26
N LEU A 200 -11.01 -5.24 0.89
CA LEU A 200 -10.32 -6.20 1.77
C LEU A 200 -8.83 -5.84 1.85
N GLY A 201 -8.55 -4.71 2.50
CA GLY A 201 -7.33 -3.89 2.46
C GLY A 201 -5.98 -4.53 2.87
N GLU A 202 -5.78 -5.83 2.72
CA GLU A 202 -4.48 -6.47 2.99
C GLU A 202 -3.98 -7.28 1.78
N VAL A 203 -4.89 -7.80 0.96
CA VAL A 203 -4.51 -8.67 -0.17
C VAL A 203 -3.79 -7.90 -1.27
N ASN A 204 -4.17 -6.64 -1.51
CA ASN A 204 -3.53 -5.81 -2.54
C ASN A 204 -2.12 -5.38 -2.16
N ILE A 205 -1.86 -5.03 -0.89
CA ILE A 205 -0.49 -4.74 -0.42
C ILE A 205 0.36 -6.00 -0.55
N PHE A 206 -0.14 -7.15 -0.09
CA PHE A 206 0.60 -8.41 -0.14
C PHE A 206 0.95 -8.79 -1.58
N ILE A 207 -0.01 -8.71 -2.51
CA ILE A 207 0.22 -8.99 -3.93
C ILE A 207 1.20 -7.99 -4.56
N VAL A 208 1.11 -6.70 -4.22
CA VAL A 208 2.06 -5.68 -4.70
C VAL A 208 3.47 -5.93 -4.17
N CYS A 209 3.61 -6.27 -2.89
CA CYS A 209 4.90 -6.66 -2.30
C CYS A 209 5.46 -7.92 -2.95
N LEU A 210 4.64 -8.94 -3.19
CA LEU A 210 5.05 -10.19 -3.84
C LEU A 210 5.44 -9.96 -5.30
N ALA A 211 4.73 -9.09 -6.01
CA ALA A 211 5.09 -8.65 -7.35
C ALA A 211 6.40 -7.83 -7.36
N MET A 212 6.61 -6.93 -6.40
CA MET A 212 7.87 -6.18 -6.29
C MET A 212 9.07 -7.09 -5.98
N ILE A 213 8.90 -8.07 -5.08
CA ILE A 213 9.93 -9.07 -4.76
C ILE A 213 10.21 -9.93 -5.99
N ALA A 214 9.18 -10.39 -6.71
CA ALA A 214 9.36 -11.15 -7.95
C ALA A 214 10.09 -10.33 -9.02
N ILE A 215 9.76 -9.04 -9.16
CA ILE A 215 10.46 -8.12 -10.08
C ILE A 215 11.92 -7.94 -9.67
N LEU A 216 12.22 -7.72 -8.38
CA LEU A 216 13.58 -7.62 -7.85
C LEU A 216 14.38 -8.89 -8.11
N LEU A 217 13.78 -10.07 -7.89
CA LEU A 217 14.40 -11.36 -8.18
C LEU A 217 14.65 -11.54 -9.67
N VAL A 218 13.68 -11.22 -10.53
CA VAL A 218 13.85 -11.27 -12.00
C VAL A 218 14.94 -10.32 -12.46
N VAL A 219 15.00 -9.08 -11.93
CA VAL A 219 16.07 -8.11 -12.22
C VAL A 219 17.44 -8.60 -11.72
N SER A 220 17.49 -9.32 -10.60
CA SER A 220 18.73 -9.88 -10.05
C SER A 220 19.23 -11.14 -10.78
N VAL A 221 18.31 -11.95 -11.32
CA VAL A 221 18.60 -13.21 -12.03
C VAL A 221 18.83 -12.96 -13.53
N LEU A 222 18.22 -11.90 -14.09
CA LEU A 222 18.63 -11.40 -15.38
C LEU A 222 20.09 -10.98 -15.25
N PRO A 223 21.02 -11.61 -15.99
CA PRO A 223 22.40 -11.20 -15.91
C PRO A 223 22.41 -9.73 -16.31
N ILE A 224 23.00 -8.86 -15.48
CA ILE A 224 23.13 -7.41 -15.70
C ILE A 224 23.65 -7.13 -17.13
N THR A 225 24.33 -8.10 -17.75
CA THR A 225 24.72 -8.13 -19.16
C THR A 225 23.58 -8.07 -20.18
N ARG A 226 22.31 -8.35 -19.85
CA ARG A 226 21.16 -8.22 -20.78
C ARG A 226 20.37 -6.92 -20.60
N LEU A 227 20.29 -6.37 -19.39
CA LEU A 227 19.66 -5.06 -19.15
C LEU A 227 20.61 -3.89 -19.49
N PHE A 228 21.91 -4.06 -19.29
CA PHE A 228 22.95 -3.06 -19.59
C PHE A 228 23.94 -3.51 -20.69
N GLY A 229 23.72 -4.67 -21.31
CA GLY A 229 24.51 -5.15 -22.44
C GLY A 229 23.70 -5.91 -23.51
N GLY A 230 22.36 -5.88 -23.42
CA GLY A 230 21.47 -6.46 -24.42
C GLY A 230 20.93 -5.40 -25.38
N GLN A 231 21.60 -5.25 -26.52
CA GLN A 231 21.06 -4.82 -27.83
C GLN A 231 20.08 -3.62 -27.90
N ALA A 232 20.03 -2.72 -26.91
CA ALA A 232 19.37 -1.43 -27.01
C ALA A 232 20.44 -0.34 -27.18
N GLY A 233 21.04 -0.29 -28.37
CA GLY A 233 22.14 0.60 -28.74
C GLY A 233 23.52 -0.03 -28.54
N ASN A 234 24.47 0.24 -29.45
CA ASN A 234 25.84 -0.31 -29.47
C ASN A 234 26.72 0.22 -28.32
N PHE A 235 26.25 0.18 -27.08
CA PHE A 235 26.96 0.66 -25.90
C PHE A 235 27.45 -0.53 -25.06
N LYS A 236 28.68 -0.45 -24.56
CA LYS A 236 29.23 -1.41 -23.60
C LYS A 236 29.72 -0.66 -22.37
N ILE A 237 29.48 -1.22 -21.19
CA ILE A 237 29.89 -0.63 -19.91
C ILE A 237 31.06 -1.46 -19.35
N LEU A 238 32.16 -0.78 -19.02
CA LEU A 238 33.40 -1.40 -18.50
C LEU A 238 33.84 -0.70 -17.21
N THR A 239 34.53 -1.43 -16.34
CA THR A 239 35.14 -0.90 -15.11
C THR A 239 36.61 -0.59 -15.36
N VAL A 240 37.07 0.56 -14.89
CA VAL A 240 38.48 0.99 -15.00
C VAL A 240 39.30 0.35 -13.89
N LEU A 241 40.31 -0.42 -14.28
CA LEU A 241 41.14 -1.21 -13.36
C LEU A 241 42.51 -0.58 -13.06
N SER A 242 42.99 0.33 -13.90
CA SER A 242 44.30 0.98 -13.79
C SER A 242 44.20 2.50 -13.89
N GLY A 243 45.22 3.20 -13.38
CA GLY A 243 45.31 4.66 -13.40
C GLY A 243 46.01 5.27 -14.63
N SER A 244 46.14 4.52 -15.73
CA SER A 244 46.87 5.04 -16.92
C SER A 244 46.17 6.22 -17.61
N MET A 245 44.90 6.45 -17.30
CA MET A 245 44.08 7.55 -17.81
C MET A 245 43.85 8.68 -16.80
N GLU A 246 44.60 8.71 -15.68
CA GLU A 246 44.50 9.80 -14.72
C GLU A 246 45.15 11.10 -15.24
N PRO A 247 44.60 12.28 -14.91
CA PRO A 247 43.45 12.53 -14.01
C PRO A 247 42.07 12.45 -14.68
N GLU A 248 41.99 12.29 -16.01
CA GLU A 248 40.72 12.35 -16.75
C GLU A 248 39.75 11.21 -16.36
N ILE A 249 40.27 10.00 -16.20
CA ILE A 249 39.50 8.82 -15.81
C ILE A 249 40.20 8.13 -14.63
N HIS A 250 39.61 8.27 -13.44
CA HIS A 250 40.13 7.67 -12.21
C HIS A 250 39.96 6.15 -12.17
N THR A 251 40.88 5.48 -11.48
CA THR A 251 40.75 4.05 -11.15
C THR A 251 39.43 3.78 -10.40
N GLY A 252 38.74 2.69 -10.72
CA GLY A 252 37.44 2.36 -10.13
C GLY A 252 36.25 3.12 -10.71
N SER A 253 36.46 3.90 -11.77
CA SER A 253 35.37 4.47 -12.57
C SER A 253 34.65 3.42 -13.41
N ILE A 254 33.43 3.76 -13.84
CA ILE A 254 32.76 3.06 -14.94
C ILE A 254 32.85 3.91 -16.20
N VAL A 255 33.12 3.27 -17.33
CA VAL A 255 33.12 3.91 -18.66
C VAL A 255 32.06 3.25 -19.55
N ALA A 256 31.32 4.07 -20.29
CA ALA A 256 30.47 3.60 -21.37
C ALA A 256 31.17 3.86 -22.71
N ILE A 257 31.26 2.83 -23.55
CA ILE A 257 31.88 2.89 -24.87
C ILE A 257 30.86 2.67 -25.97
N LYS A 258 31.01 3.37 -27.11
CA LYS A 258 30.17 3.22 -28.30
C LYS A 258 31.04 3.07 -29.55
N SER A 259 30.70 2.12 -30.42
CA SER A 259 31.36 2.01 -31.73
C SER A 259 31.07 3.23 -32.61
N ALA A 260 32.09 3.74 -33.30
CA ALA A 260 32.02 4.87 -34.22
C ALA A 260 32.60 4.48 -35.59
N MET A 261 32.10 5.13 -36.67
CA MET A 261 32.61 4.91 -38.03
C MET A 261 34.01 5.50 -38.23
N GLU A 262 34.32 6.57 -37.51
CA GLU A 262 35.64 7.20 -37.54
C GLU A 262 36.06 7.62 -36.12
N TYR A 263 37.35 7.51 -35.85
CA TYR A 263 38.00 7.95 -34.62
C TYR A 263 39.01 9.05 -34.95
N LYS A 264 39.13 10.05 -34.07
CA LYS A 264 39.98 11.22 -34.27
C LYS A 264 41.09 11.29 -33.21
N ILE A 265 42.17 11.99 -33.53
CA ILE A 265 43.22 12.32 -32.55
C ILE A 265 42.56 13.01 -31.35
N GLY A 266 42.91 12.57 -30.14
CA GLY A 266 42.31 13.04 -28.88
C GLY A 266 41.13 12.22 -28.35
N ASP A 267 40.55 11.32 -29.16
CA ASP A 267 39.48 10.42 -28.69
C ASP A 267 40.03 9.37 -27.71
N ILE A 268 39.29 9.08 -26.65
CA ILE A 268 39.58 7.97 -25.74
C ILE A 268 38.86 6.73 -26.27
N ILE A 269 39.63 5.71 -26.62
CA ILE A 269 39.12 4.47 -27.21
C ILE A 269 39.47 3.28 -26.33
N THR A 270 38.58 2.30 -26.31
CA THR A 270 38.86 0.98 -25.75
C THR A 270 39.11 -0.01 -26.87
N PHE A 271 40.23 -0.72 -26.82
CA PHE A 271 40.66 -1.69 -27.82
C PHE A 271 41.11 -3.01 -27.20
N GLY A 272 41.14 -4.06 -28.02
CA GLY A 272 41.44 -5.43 -27.60
C GLY A 272 40.20 -6.28 -27.33
N LYS A 273 40.43 -7.58 -27.10
CA LYS A 273 39.34 -8.55 -26.90
C LYS A 273 38.69 -8.38 -25.52
N ILE A 274 37.38 -8.18 -25.51
CA ILE A 274 36.58 -8.16 -24.29
C ILE A 274 36.22 -9.61 -23.95
N SER A 275 36.96 -10.24 -23.03
CA SER A 275 36.66 -11.61 -22.58
C SER A 275 36.90 -11.77 -21.08
N LYS A 276 36.56 -12.93 -20.51
CA LYS A 276 36.86 -13.24 -19.09
C LYS A 276 38.36 -13.41 -18.81
N THR A 277 39.18 -13.66 -19.84
CA THR A 277 40.61 -13.96 -19.73
C THR A 277 41.51 -12.85 -20.27
N GLN A 278 40.94 -11.91 -21.03
CA GLN A 278 41.67 -10.79 -21.62
C GLN A 278 40.95 -9.48 -21.28
N THR A 279 41.71 -8.57 -20.66
CA THR A 279 41.22 -7.25 -20.28
C THR A 279 41.53 -6.25 -21.40
N PRO A 280 40.53 -5.54 -21.93
CA PRO A 280 40.77 -4.53 -22.96
C PRO A 280 41.49 -3.30 -22.38
N THR A 281 42.22 -2.57 -23.22
CA THR A 281 42.94 -1.34 -22.83
C THR A 281 42.16 -0.11 -23.28
N THR A 282 42.12 0.93 -22.45
CA THR A 282 41.45 2.19 -22.75
C THR A 282 42.44 3.33 -22.70
N HIS A 283 42.79 3.92 -23.84
CA HIS A 283 43.77 5.00 -23.96
C HIS A 283 43.33 6.06 -24.98
N ARG A 284 44.00 7.22 -24.98
CA ARG A 284 43.73 8.31 -25.90
C ARG A 284 44.50 8.14 -27.21
N ILE A 285 43.87 8.43 -28.35
CA ILE A 285 44.54 8.43 -29.65
C ILE A 285 45.54 9.58 -29.69
N PHE A 286 46.82 9.23 -29.79
CA PHE A 286 47.94 10.16 -29.87
C PHE A 286 48.26 10.51 -31.33
N GLU A 287 48.30 9.51 -32.21
CA GLU A 287 48.63 9.67 -33.61
C GLU A 287 47.80 8.70 -34.47
N ILE A 288 47.46 9.11 -35.69
CA ILE A 288 46.81 8.27 -36.70
C ILE A 288 47.75 8.21 -37.91
N LYS A 289 48.18 7.00 -38.26
CA LYS A 289 48.97 6.72 -39.45
C LYS A 289 48.09 6.08 -40.51
N ASP A 290 48.36 6.41 -41.77
CA ASP A 290 47.75 5.73 -42.91
C ASP A 290 48.79 4.79 -43.52
N ASN A 291 48.47 3.50 -43.58
CA ASN A 291 49.30 2.49 -44.22
C ASN A 291 48.46 1.75 -45.27
N ASN A 292 48.72 2.03 -46.55
CA ASN A 292 48.02 1.42 -47.69
C ASN A 292 46.48 1.52 -47.63
N GLY A 293 45.93 2.65 -47.12
CA GLY A 293 44.49 2.88 -47.01
C GLY A 293 43.86 2.30 -45.74
N GLN A 294 44.67 1.72 -44.85
CA GLN A 294 44.23 1.27 -43.52
C GLN A 294 44.72 2.25 -42.45
N LYS A 295 43.77 2.82 -41.70
CA LYS A 295 44.07 3.69 -40.55
C LYS A 295 44.62 2.83 -39.41
N ILE A 296 45.84 3.16 -38.97
CA ILE A 296 46.52 2.62 -37.80
C ILE A 296 46.51 3.68 -36.71
N TYR A 297 46.10 3.29 -35.51
CA TYR A 297 45.99 4.19 -34.35
C TYR A 297 47.12 3.90 -33.37
N ILE A 298 47.85 4.94 -32.99
CA ILE A 298 48.80 4.90 -31.89
C ILE A 298 48.14 5.56 -30.70
N THR A 299 48.05 4.80 -29.61
CA THR A 299 47.40 5.25 -28.37
C THR A 299 48.43 5.60 -27.30
N LYS A 300 47.99 6.40 -26.33
CA LYS A 300 48.76 6.78 -25.16
C LYS A 300 47.82 6.96 -23.97
N GLY A 301 48.16 6.38 -22.82
CA GLY A 301 47.49 6.69 -21.56
C GLY A 301 47.82 8.12 -21.13
N ASP A 302 46.83 8.88 -20.64
CA ASP A 302 47.01 10.28 -20.23
C ASP A 302 48.11 10.45 -19.15
N ALA A 303 48.28 9.45 -18.29
CA ALA A 303 49.32 9.42 -17.24
C ALA A 303 50.67 8.85 -17.71
N ASN A 304 50.75 8.27 -18.92
CA ASN A 304 51.98 7.63 -19.42
C ASN A 304 52.95 8.67 -20.02
N ASN A 305 54.26 8.42 -19.92
CA ASN A 305 55.26 9.34 -20.49
C ASN A 305 55.49 9.12 -22.00
N SER A 306 55.38 7.89 -22.48
CA SER A 306 55.57 7.52 -23.90
C SER A 306 54.26 6.98 -24.52
N PRO A 307 54.10 7.08 -25.85
CA PRO A 307 53.05 6.34 -26.58
C PRO A 307 53.19 4.82 -26.40
N ASP A 308 52.09 4.10 -26.61
CA ASP A 308 52.08 2.64 -26.57
C ASP A 308 52.87 2.08 -27.76
N MET A 309 53.61 0.98 -27.54
CA MET A 309 54.36 0.31 -28.61
C MET A 309 53.46 -0.47 -29.57
N GLN A 310 52.25 -0.83 -29.12
CA GLN A 310 51.29 -1.58 -29.92
C GLN A 310 50.55 -0.64 -30.87
N GLU A 311 50.60 -0.95 -32.15
CA GLU A 311 49.76 -0.33 -33.17
C GLU A 311 48.36 -0.98 -33.13
N VAL A 312 47.31 -0.15 -33.11
CA VAL A 312 45.91 -0.60 -32.99
C VAL A 312 45.20 -0.44 -34.32
N LEU A 313 44.60 -1.52 -34.84
CA LEU A 313 43.79 -1.46 -36.04
C LEU A 313 42.36 -1.00 -35.71
N GLY A 314 41.70 -0.30 -36.64
CA GLY A 314 40.31 0.12 -36.45
C GLY A 314 39.34 -1.02 -36.15
N SER A 315 39.62 -2.24 -36.62
CA SER A 315 38.86 -3.46 -36.32
C SER A 315 39.05 -3.99 -34.90
N GLU A 316 40.11 -3.57 -34.20
CA GLU A 316 40.42 -3.97 -32.83
C GLU A 316 39.82 -3.01 -31.79
N ILE A 317 39.26 -1.88 -32.25
CA ILE A 317 38.60 -0.89 -31.40
C ILE A 317 37.19 -1.38 -31.05
N ALA A 318 36.96 -1.59 -29.76
CA ALA A 318 35.65 -1.96 -29.24
C ALA A 318 34.68 -0.76 -29.19
N GLY A 319 35.19 0.46 -29.03
CA GLY A 319 34.42 1.70 -29.10
C GLY A 319 35.12 2.90 -28.46
N LYS A 320 34.57 4.09 -28.69
CA LYS A 320 34.97 5.35 -28.06
C LYS A 320 34.24 5.55 -26.73
N VAL A 321 34.94 6.05 -25.71
CA VAL A 321 34.34 6.44 -24.43
C VAL A 321 33.46 7.67 -24.64
N ILE A 322 32.20 7.57 -24.21
CA ILE A 322 31.20 8.66 -24.32
C ILE A 322 30.76 9.20 -22.96
N PHE A 323 30.99 8.44 -21.89
CA PHE A 323 30.54 8.77 -20.54
C PHE A 323 31.42 8.06 -19.52
N THR A 324 31.72 8.75 -18.42
CA THR A 324 32.48 8.23 -17.28
C THR A 324 31.79 8.60 -15.98
N ALA A 325 31.79 7.66 -15.02
CA ALA A 325 31.26 7.88 -13.68
C ALA A 325 32.32 7.45 -12.64
N PRO A 326 32.97 8.40 -11.93
CA PRO A 326 33.98 8.11 -10.94
C PRO A 326 33.44 7.28 -9.76
N TYR A 327 34.27 6.38 -9.23
CA TYR A 327 34.02 5.57 -8.02
C TYR A 327 32.85 4.56 -8.06
N VAL A 328 31.94 4.64 -9.05
CA VAL A 328 30.80 3.71 -9.18
C VAL A 328 31.26 2.26 -9.40
N GLY A 329 32.43 2.06 -10.00
CA GLY A 329 33.00 0.73 -10.23
C GLY A 329 33.25 -0.03 -8.94
N TYR A 330 33.61 0.66 -7.85
CA TYR A 330 33.78 0.02 -6.54
C TYR A 330 32.47 -0.49 -5.96
N ALA A 331 31.37 0.25 -6.11
CA ALA A 331 30.05 -0.19 -5.65
C ALA A 331 29.57 -1.41 -6.43
N VAL A 332 29.78 -1.42 -7.75
CA VAL A 332 29.43 -2.57 -8.60
C VAL A 332 30.29 -3.80 -8.28
N ASP A 333 31.59 -3.63 -8.04
CA ASP A 333 32.48 -4.73 -7.65
C ASP A 333 32.12 -5.28 -6.26
N PHE A 334 31.80 -4.39 -5.31
CA PHE A 334 31.34 -4.78 -3.98
C PHE A 334 30.06 -5.62 -4.04
N ALA A 335 29.06 -5.18 -4.81
CA ALA A 335 27.78 -5.90 -4.94
C ALA A 335 27.92 -7.31 -5.57
N LYS A 336 28.95 -7.52 -6.41
CA LYS A 336 29.24 -8.84 -7.01
C LYS A 336 29.93 -9.81 -6.05
N LYS A 337 30.55 -9.32 -4.97
CA LYS A 337 31.21 -10.19 -3.99
C LYS A 337 30.15 -10.90 -3.13
N PRO A 338 30.37 -12.16 -2.72
CA PRO A 338 29.42 -12.90 -1.88
C PRO A 338 28.98 -12.13 -0.63
N PHE A 339 29.90 -11.41 0.00
CA PHE A 339 29.62 -10.59 1.18
C PHE A 339 28.76 -9.35 0.85
N GLY A 340 29.07 -8.63 -0.23
CA GLY A 340 28.27 -7.46 -0.63
C GLY A 340 26.88 -7.86 -1.09
N PHE A 341 26.76 -8.97 -1.81
CA PHE A 341 25.47 -9.58 -2.14
C PHE A 341 24.67 -9.95 -0.88
N MET A 342 25.32 -10.58 0.11
CA MET A 342 24.68 -10.94 1.38
C MET A 342 24.16 -9.70 2.12
N LEU A 343 24.96 -8.64 2.19
CA LEU A 343 24.59 -7.42 2.90
C LEU A 343 23.46 -6.65 2.22
N ILE A 344 23.50 -6.52 0.89
CA ILE A 344 22.54 -5.71 0.12
C ILE A 344 21.21 -6.46 -0.08
N ILE A 345 21.23 -7.79 -0.18
CA ILE A 345 20.04 -8.57 -0.57
C ILE A 345 19.61 -9.53 0.53
N VAL A 346 20.52 -10.37 1.03
CA VAL A 346 20.16 -11.46 1.95
C VAL A 346 19.73 -10.93 3.32
N ILE A 347 20.43 -9.94 3.88
CA ILE A 347 20.09 -9.38 5.20
C ILE A 347 18.71 -8.69 5.19
N PRO A 348 18.40 -7.77 4.26
CA PRO A 348 17.06 -7.17 4.18
C PRO A 348 15.97 -8.22 3.95
N ALA A 349 16.20 -9.20 3.08
CA ALA A 349 15.24 -10.28 2.84
C ALA A 349 15.01 -11.14 4.09
N ALA A 350 16.09 -11.50 4.80
CA ALA A 350 16.02 -12.26 6.04
C ALA A 350 15.29 -11.47 7.15
N ALA A 351 15.49 -10.16 7.25
CA ALA A 351 14.77 -9.31 8.20
C ALA A 351 13.26 -9.31 7.94
N ILE A 352 12.85 -9.19 6.67
CA ILE A 352 11.44 -9.26 6.26
C ILE A 352 10.85 -10.64 6.59
N ILE A 353 11.55 -11.71 6.21
CA ILE A 353 11.10 -13.08 6.48
C ILE A 353 11.00 -13.32 7.98
N PHE A 354 11.96 -12.85 8.76
CA PHE A 354 11.97 -13.01 10.22
C PHE A 354 10.78 -12.29 10.87
N ASP A 355 10.49 -11.06 10.45
CA ASP A 355 9.32 -10.31 10.90
C ASP A 355 8.02 -11.08 10.59
N GLU A 356 7.92 -11.63 9.39
CA GLU A 356 6.74 -12.42 8.97
C GLU A 356 6.60 -13.73 9.76
N VAL A 357 7.71 -14.46 9.97
CA VAL A 357 7.72 -15.69 10.77
C VAL A 357 7.36 -15.40 12.23
N ARG A 358 7.80 -14.27 12.80
CA ARG A 358 7.41 -13.86 14.15
C ARG A 358 5.91 -13.61 14.25
N LYS A 359 5.32 -12.92 13.27
CA LYS A 359 3.86 -12.70 13.19
C LYS A 359 3.10 -14.02 13.10
N ILE A 360 3.55 -14.94 12.26
CA ILE A 360 2.93 -16.27 12.10
C ILE A 360 3.02 -17.07 13.41
N LYS A 361 4.20 -17.15 14.05
CA LYS A 361 4.36 -17.87 15.32
C LYS A 361 3.45 -17.31 16.41
N ALA A 362 3.36 -15.99 16.53
CA ALA A 362 2.47 -15.35 17.50
C ALA A 362 1.01 -15.73 17.26
N GLU A 363 0.57 -15.82 16.00
CA GLU A 363 -0.79 -16.24 15.66
C GLU A 363 -1.03 -17.73 15.92
N VAL A 364 -0.06 -18.61 15.64
CA VAL A 364 -0.17 -20.06 15.92
C VAL A 364 -0.24 -20.35 17.42
N VAL A 365 0.54 -19.65 18.25
CA VAL A 365 0.48 -19.79 19.72
C VAL A 365 -0.91 -19.36 20.23
N ARG A 366 -1.42 -18.22 19.76
CA ARG A 366 -2.76 -17.73 20.10
C ARG A 366 -3.86 -18.74 19.73
N LEU A 367 -3.74 -19.43 18.59
CA LEU A 367 -4.70 -20.45 18.17
C LEU A 367 -4.63 -21.72 19.05
N ARG A 368 -3.45 -22.10 19.53
CA ARG A 368 -3.28 -23.24 20.44
C ARG A 368 -3.84 -22.97 21.84
N GLU A 369 -3.62 -21.78 22.38
CA GLU A 369 -4.18 -21.38 23.69
C GLU A 369 -5.72 -21.40 23.64
N LYS A 370 -6.32 -20.93 22.54
CA LYS A 370 -7.77 -20.93 22.34
C LYS A 370 -8.40 -22.34 22.26
N ASN A 371 -7.63 -23.35 21.83
CA ASN A 371 -8.10 -24.74 21.77
C ASN A 371 -7.91 -25.51 23.08
N HIS A 372 -7.16 -24.97 24.04
CA HIS A 372 -7.00 -25.56 25.38
C HIS A 372 -7.98 -24.98 26.42
N GLU A 373 -8.69 -23.90 26.08
CA GLU A 373 -9.74 -23.27 26.91
C GLU A 373 -11.17 -23.71 26.52
N LEU A 374 -11.31 -24.60 25.53
CA LEU A 374 -12.53 -25.31 25.16
C LEU A 374 -12.41 -26.78 25.61
#